data_AF-A0A0S4XJ32-F1
#
_entry.id   AF-A0A0S4XJ32-F1
#
_cell.length_a   1.000
_cell.length_b   1.000
_cell.length_c   1.000
_cell.angle_alpha   90.00
_cell.angle_beta   90.00
_cell.angle_gamma   90.00
#
_symmetry.space_group_name_H-M   'P 1'
#
loop_
_entity.id
_entity.type
_entity.pdbx_description
1 polymer ?
#
loop_
_entity_poly.entity_id
_entity_poly.type
_entity_poly.pdbx_seq_one_letter_code
_entity_poly.pdbx_strand_id
1 'polypeptide(L)' 'MLLPVKDRYVAIRRFVALVLNSLPNAALQEIHVERPAVSGDVLDARIRFDLIYRASRS' A
#
# COMPACT_ATOMS: atom_id res chain seq x y z
N MET A 1 -3.09 7.99 -4.67
CA MET A 1 -1.64 7.73 -4.77
C MET A 1 -1.40 6.24 -4.99
N LEU A 2 -0.59 5.87 -5.98
CA LEU A 2 -0.24 4.48 -6.29
C LEU A 2 1.24 4.23 -5.96
N LEU A 3 1.51 3.14 -5.24
CA LEU A 3 2.84 2.78 -4.76
C LEU A 3 3.24 1.38 -5.26
N PRO A 4 4.29 1.27 -6.09
CA PRO A 4 4.88 -0.02 -6.41
C PRO A 4 5.76 -0.48 -5.24
N VAL A 5 5.56 -1.72 -4.78
CA VAL A 5 6.30 -2.34 -3.68
C VAL A 5 6.72 -3.75 -4.11
N LYS A 6 8.01 -4.07 -4.00
CA LYS A 6 8.54 -5.40 -4.34
C LYS A 6 9.19 -6.01 -3.10
N ASP A 7 8.50 -6.93 -2.44
CA ASP A 7 9.00 -7.59 -1.23
C ASP A 7 8.16 -8.84 -0.90
N ARG A 8 8.49 -9.53 0.19
CA ARG A 8 7.70 -10.60 0.78
C ARG A 8 6.36 -10.08 1.26
N TYR A 9 5.34 -10.94 1.20
CA TYR A 9 3.98 -10.61 1.65
C TYR A 9 3.91 -9.97 3.05
N VAL A 10 4.70 -10.49 4.00
CA VAL A 10 4.73 -9.96 5.38
C VAL A 10 5.20 -8.51 5.42
N ALA A 11 6.17 -8.13 4.60
CA ALA A 11 6.67 -6.77 4.51
C ALA A 11 5.63 -5.84 3.88
N ILE A 12 4.97 -6.27 2.80
CA ILE A 12 3.87 -5.54 2.16
C ILE A 12 2.74 -5.27 3.16
N ARG A 13 2.32 -6.29 3.93
CA ARG A 13 1.29 -6.14 4.96
C ARG A 13 1.69 -5.14 6.05
N ARG A 14 2.94 -5.21 6.52
CA ARG A 14 3.46 -4.26 7.52
C ARG A 14 3.51 -2.84 6.98
N PHE A 15 3.91 -2.67 5.73
CA PHE A 15 3.94 -1.38 5.06
C PHE A 15 2.55 -0.73 5.02
N VAL A 16 1.53 -1.48 4.57
CA VAL A 16 0.13 -1.00 4.54
C VAL A 16 -0.34 -0.57 5.93
N ALA A 17 -0.12 -1.41 6.95
CA ALA A 17 -0.50 -1.09 8.31
C ALA A 17 0.22 0.18 8.83
N LEU A 18 1.51 0.33 8.53
CA LEU A 18 2.28 1.50 8.92
C LEU A 18 1.74 2.78 8.27
N VAL A 19 1.39 2.74 6.97
CA VAL A 19 0.79 3.88 6.27
C VAL A 19 -0.53 4.28 6.90
N LEU A 20 -1.45 3.32 7.10
CA LEU A 20 -2.78 3.59 7.67
C LEU A 20 -2.71 4.08 9.12
N ASN A 21 -1.74 3.60 9.90
CA ASN A 21 -1.54 4.05 11.28
C ASN A 21 -0.83 5.41 11.38
N SER A 22 0.03 5.75 10.41
CA SER A 22 0.81 7.00 10.44
C SER A 22 0.07 8.16 9.80
N LEU A 23 -0.81 7.88 8.83
CA LEU A 23 -1.55 8.89 8.07
C LEU A 23 -3.05 8.74 8.37
N PRO A 24 -3.61 9.52 9.30
CA PRO A 24 -5.02 9.41 9.69
C PRO A 24 -6.01 9.70 8.55
N ASN A 25 -5.53 10.39 7.51
CA ASN A 25 -6.31 10.76 6.34
C ASN A 25 -6.05 9.83 5.14
N ALA A 26 -5.30 8.74 5.32
CA ALA A 26 -5.05 7.76 4.27
C ALA A 26 -6.10 6.64 4.34
N ALA A 27 -6.71 6.34 3.20
CA ALA A 27 -7.59 5.20 3.02
C ALA A 27 -6.97 4.24 2.01
N LEU A 28 -6.96 2.95 2.32
CA LEU A 28 -6.55 1.92 1.37
C LEU A 28 -7.69 1.66 0.38
N GLN A 29 -7.43 1.87 -0.91
CA GLN A 29 -8.39 1.62 -1.99
C GLN A 29 -8.22 0.24 -2.59
N GLU A 30 -6.98 -0.14 -2.89
CA GLU A 30 -6.71 -1.35 -3.65
C GLU A 30 -5.30 -1.87 -3.36
N ILE A 31 -5.18 -3.20 -3.32
CA ILE A 31 -3.88 -3.89 -3.31
C ILE A 31 -3.95 -4.94 -4.40
N HIS A 32 -3.09 -4.78 -5.41
CA HIS A 32 -2.86 -5.80 -6.41
C HIS A 32 -1.52 -6.46 -6.16
N VAL A 33 -1.46 -7.79 -6.11
CA VAL A 33 -0.24 -8.54 -5.83
C VAL A 33 -0.05 -9.60 -6.90
N GLU A 34 1.10 -9.56 -7.56
CA GLU A 34 1.52 -10.51 -8.58
C GLU A 34 2.72 -11.29 -8.07
N ARG A 35 2.72 -12.61 -8.30
CA ARG A 35 3.88 -13.45 -8.06
C ARG A 35 4.58 -13.70 -9.41
N PRO A 36 5.74 -13.09 -9.67
CA PRO A 36 6.42 -13.19 -10.96
C PRO A 36 7.04 -14.56 -11.24
N ALA A 37 7.31 -15.39 -10.21
CA ALA A 37 7.88 -16.73 -10.37
C ALA A 37 7.34 -17.73 -9.34
N VAL A 38 7.15 -18.99 -9.76
CA VAL A 38 6.54 -20.07 -8.93
C VAL A 38 7.38 -20.40 -7.68
N SER A 39 8.68 -20.07 -7.68
CA SER A 39 9.63 -20.41 -6.60
C SER A 39 10.17 -19.22 -5.80
N GLY A 40 9.64 -18.01 -6.00
CA GLY A 40 10.12 -16.80 -5.31
C GLY A 40 9.21 -16.35 -4.16
N ASP A 41 9.80 -15.98 -3.02
CA ASP A 41 9.09 -15.37 -1.88
C ASP A 41 8.81 -13.88 -2.06
N VAL A 42 9.40 -13.27 -3.09
CA VAL A 42 9.24 -11.85 -3.42
C VAL A 42 8.03 -11.67 -4.35
N LEU A 43 7.15 -10.74 -3.98
CA LEU A 43 5.95 -10.39 -4.70
C LEU A 43 6.08 -8.98 -5.27
N ASP A 44 5.50 -8.76 -6.44
CA ASP A 44 5.32 -7.44 -7.01
C ASP A 44 3.92 -6.94 -6.61
N ALA A 45 3.86 -5.89 -5.79
CA ALA A 45 2.62 -5.31 -5.30
C ALA A 45 2.42 -3.89 -5.81
N ARG A 46 1.18 -3.55 -6.13
CA ARG A 46 0.71 -2.21 -6.49
C ARG A 46 -0.37 -1.81 -5.50
N ILE A 47 -0.07 -0.80 -4.68
CA ILE A 47 -0.93 -0.39 -3.56
C ILE A 47 -1.47 1.01 -3.83
N ARG A 48 -2.78 1.17 -3.81
CA ARG A 48 -3.46 2.45 -4.01
C ARG A 48 -4.02 2.96 -2.69
N PHE A 49 -3.56 4.14 -2.29
CA PHE A 49 -4.12 4.90 -1.17
C PHE A 49 -4.78 6.18 -1.66
N ASP A 50 -5.93 6.52 -1.09
CA ASP A 50 -6.48 7.86 -1.19
C ASP A 50 -6.08 8.66 0.03
N LEU A 51 -5.78 9.95 -0.19
CA LEU A 51 -5.50 10.89 0.88
C LEU A 51 -6.64 11.89 0.93
N ILE A 52 -7.43 11.84 2.00
CA ILE A 52 -8.60 12.67 2.19
C ILE A 52 -8.18 13.94 2.93
N TYR A 53 -7.81 14.96 2.19
CA TYR A 53 -7.58 16.28 2.77
C TYR A 53 -8.88 17.06 2.80
N ARG A 54 -9.36 17.37 4.01
CA ARG A 54 -10.39 18.39 4.16
C ARG A 54 -9.71 19.74 3.93
N ALA A 55 -9.95 20.37 2.78
CA ALA A 55 -9.53 21.76 2.59
C ALA A 55 -10.18 22.59 3.71
N SER A 56 -9.36 23.11 4.63
CA SER A 56 -9.80 24.15 5.54
C SER A 56 -10.30 25.30 4.67
N ARG A 57 -11.62 25.45 4.58
CA ARG A 57 -12.21 26.70 4.12
C ARG A 57 -11.95 27.70 5.24
N SER A 58 -10.90 28.50 5.08
CA SER A 58 -10.71 29.77 5.79
C SER A 58 -11.66 30.81 5.23
#